data_AF-A0A352X848-F1
#
_entry.id   AF-A0A352X848-F1
#
_cell.length_a   1.000
_cell.length_b   1.000
_cell.length_c   1.000
_cell.angle_alpha   90.00
_cell.angle_beta   90.00
_cell.angle_gamma   90.00
#
_symmetry.space_group_name_H-M   'P 1'
#
loop_
_entity.id
_entity.type
_entity.pdbx_description
1 polymer ?
#
loop_
_entity_poly.entity_id
_entity_poly.type
_entity_poly.pdbx_seq_one_letter_code
_entity_poly.pdbx_strand_id
1 'polypeptide(L)'
;MATSHLESTLPSQLNTPEFLPKIKKGVMQWSRITAWSWTDYLAFAGEPQAEEEKKLKTLLIQVLKQQAQCAGAYTSYGDPKSKVMADNLSEAINNLLLGRNDLVPQAVEQGISLTLSQLMEKITGEKLVTTEYPYFTNLFYSLVVTDTFNGKLIDAPMPDVTTEMPFISVIAYPPRPVLSELTVTEDELVAWASNQVPGGDYLPPSAYIPIAVC
;
A
#
# COMPACT_ATOMS: atom_id res chain seq x y z
N MET A 1 -1.77 -39.16 -4.73
CA MET A 1 -2.54 -37.93 -4.95
C MET A 1 -2.49 -37.12 -3.67
N ALA A 2 -1.61 -36.13 -3.60
CA ALA A 2 -1.55 -35.21 -2.48
C ALA A 2 -2.23 -33.91 -2.92
N THR A 3 -3.40 -33.63 -2.37
CA THR A 3 -4.06 -32.34 -2.48
C THR A 3 -3.23 -31.33 -1.71
N SER A 4 -2.35 -30.60 -2.40
CA SER A 4 -1.71 -29.40 -1.84
C SER A 4 -2.81 -28.35 -1.67
N HIS A 5 -3.42 -28.31 -0.49
CA HIS A 5 -4.17 -27.15 -0.06
C HIS A 5 -3.19 -25.98 -0.11
N LEU A 6 -3.47 -25.00 -0.98
CA LEU A 6 -2.88 -23.67 -0.89
C LEU A 6 -3.23 -23.16 0.51
N GLU A 7 -2.33 -23.31 1.46
CA GLU A 7 -2.45 -22.70 2.79
C GLU A 7 -2.64 -21.20 2.56
N SER A 8 -3.81 -20.72 2.98
CA SER A 8 -4.11 -19.30 3.01
C SER A 8 -3.03 -18.59 3.83
N THR A 9 -2.25 -17.71 3.20
CA THR A 9 -1.31 -16.84 3.93
C THR A 9 -2.03 -15.86 4.85
N LEU A 10 -3.34 -15.63 4.65
CA LEU A 10 -4.16 -14.78 5.50
C LEU A 10 -4.35 -15.41 6.89
N PRO A 11 -3.99 -14.71 7.99
CA PRO A 11 -4.27 -15.16 9.35
C PRO A 11 -5.74 -15.53 9.55
N SER A 12 -5.99 -16.62 10.25
CA SER A 12 -7.35 -17.16 10.46
C SER A 12 -8.31 -16.15 11.12
N GLN A 13 -7.78 -15.27 11.97
CA GLN A 13 -8.48 -14.19 12.67
C GLN A 13 -8.96 -13.09 11.70
N LEU A 14 -8.29 -12.96 10.56
CA LEU A 14 -8.66 -12.04 9.48
C LEU A 14 -9.54 -12.70 8.42
N ASN A 15 -9.68 -14.03 8.45
CA ASN A 15 -10.53 -14.80 7.56
C ASN A 15 -11.99 -14.85 8.06
N THR A 16 -12.59 -13.68 8.27
CA THR A 16 -13.96 -13.54 8.78
C THR A 16 -14.82 -12.67 7.85
N PRO A 17 -16.16 -12.83 7.87
CA PRO A 17 -17.06 -11.97 7.11
C PRO A 17 -16.92 -10.47 7.45
N GLU A 18 -16.40 -10.14 8.63
CA GLU A 18 -16.13 -8.76 9.05
C GLU A 18 -14.89 -8.18 8.35
N PHE A 19 -13.80 -8.94 8.27
CA PHE A 19 -12.50 -8.43 7.80
C PHE A 19 -12.29 -8.61 6.30
N LEU A 20 -12.80 -9.70 5.71
CA LEU A 20 -12.60 -9.99 4.29
C LEU A 20 -13.05 -8.85 3.35
N PRO A 21 -14.21 -8.20 3.54
CA PRO A 21 -14.60 -7.06 2.70
C PRO A 21 -13.65 -5.86 2.86
N LYS A 22 -13.18 -5.59 4.08
CA LYS A 22 -12.26 -4.48 4.38
C LYS A 22 -10.89 -4.71 3.75
N ILE A 23 -10.37 -5.93 3.87
CA ILE A 23 -9.12 -6.35 3.24
C ILE A 23 -9.21 -6.19 1.73
N LYS A 24 -10.28 -6.71 1.11
CA LYS A 24 -10.49 -6.60 -0.33
C LYS A 24 -10.54 -5.14 -0.79
N LYS A 25 -11.28 -4.28 -0.07
CA LYS A 25 -11.36 -2.85 -0.34
C LYS A 25 -9.99 -2.17 -0.19
N GLY A 26 -9.26 -2.50 0.87
CA GLY A 26 -7.92 -1.97 1.14
C GLY A 26 -6.89 -2.34 0.08
N VAL A 27 -6.87 -3.61 -0.35
CA VAL A 27 -5.98 -4.07 -1.44
C VAL A 27 -6.27 -3.33 -2.74
N MET A 28 -7.54 -3.14 -3.08
CA MET A 28 -7.94 -2.38 -4.27
C MET A 28 -7.50 -0.91 -4.18
N GLN A 29 -7.77 -0.25 -3.05
CA GLN A 29 -7.41 1.15 -2.85
C GLN A 29 -5.90 1.36 -2.81
N TRP A 30 -5.15 0.45 -2.19
CA TRP A 30 -3.69 0.47 -2.20
C TRP A 30 -3.12 0.34 -3.60
N SER A 31 -3.70 -0.53 -4.42
CA SER A 31 -3.28 -0.69 -5.81
C SER A 31 -3.49 0.60 -6.62
N ARG A 32 -4.60 1.31 -6.38
CA ARG A 32 -4.89 2.62 -6.98
C ARG A 32 -3.91 3.69 -6.50
N ILE A 33 -3.61 3.76 -5.20
CA ILE A 33 -2.59 4.67 -4.64
C ILE A 33 -1.24 4.41 -5.30
N THR A 34 -0.88 3.14 -5.46
CA THR A 34 0.37 2.75 -6.10
C THR A 34 0.40 3.24 -7.55
N ALA A 35 -0.63 2.95 -8.35
CA ALA A 35 -0.74 3.43 -9.73
C ALA A 35 -0.68 4.96 -9.84
N TRP A 36 -1.42 5.68 -8.98
CA TRP A 36 -1.37 7.13 -8.91
C TRP A 36 0.03 7.66 -8.61
N SER A 37 0.75 7.02 -7.67
CA SER A 37 2.10 7.46 -7.29
C SER A 37 3.16 7.24 -8.38
N TRP A 38 2.81 6.48 -9.43
CA TRP A 38 3.70 6.08 -10.53
C TRP A 38 3.47 6.84 -11.83
N THR A 39 2.41 7.64 -11.90
CA THR A 39 2.02 8.40 -13.10
C THR A 39 2.21 9.88 -12.86
N ASP A 40 2.29 10.68 -13.93
CA ASP A 40 2.30 12.14 -13.83
C ASP A 40 0.88 12.73 -13.65
N TYR A 41 -0.14 11.86 -13.67
CA TYR A 41 -1.53 12.22 -13.41
C TYR A 41 -1.72 12.90 -12.06
N LEU A 42 -2.52 13.98 -12.07
CA LEU A 42 -2.95 14.71 -10.88
C LEU A 42 -4.47 14.77 -10.83
N ALA A 43 -5.05 14.24 -9.76
CA ALA A 43 -6.49 14.27 -9.50
C ALA A 43 -7.03 15.70 -9.33
N PHE A 44 -6.17 16.61 -8.89
CA PHE A 44 -6.44 18.04 -8.70
C PHE A 44 -5.78 18.90 -9.78
N ALA A 45 -5.54 18.37 -10.98
CA ALA A 45 -4.95 19.14 -12.08
C ALA A 45 -5.75 20.42 -12.37
N GLY A 46 -5.08 21.58 -12.35
CA GLY A 46 -5.71 22.88 -12.54
C GLY A 46 -6.43 23.45 -11.31
N GLU A 47 -6.40 22.74 -10.17
CA GLU A 47 -6.93 23.19 -8.89
C GLU A 47 -5.81 23.69 -7.96
N PRO A 48 -6.10 24.54 -6.95
CA PRO A 48 -5.11 25.02 -5.98
C PRO A 48 -4.33 23.91 -5.27
N GLN A 49 -4.93 22.73 -5.12
CA GLN A 49 -4.36 21.56 -4.45
C GLN A 49 -3.34 20.78 -5.31
N ALA A 50 -3.16 21.12 -6.60
CA ALA A 50 -2.25 20.39 -7.50
C ALA A 50 -0.81 20.31 -6.96
N GLU A 51 -0.29 21.41 -6.41
CA GLU A 51 1.07 21.43 -5.85
C GLU A 51 1.18 20.62 -4.56
N GLU A 52 0.12 20.61 -3.76
CA GLU A 52 0.05 19.81 -2.55
C GLU A 52 -0.06 18.31 -2.86
N GLU A 53 -0.79 17.95 -3.92
CA GLU A 53 -0.85 16.59 -4.45
C GLU A 53 0.52 16.09 -4.90
N LYS A 54 1.30 16.92 -5.61
CA LYS A 54 2.69 16.57 -6.00
C LYS A 54 3.58 16.33 -4.78
N LYS A 55 3.45 17.17 -3.74
CA LYS A 55 4.19 16.99 -2.48
C LYS A 55 3.79 15.70 -1.77
N LEU A 56 2.48 15.43 -1.67
CA LEU A 56 1.96 14.19 -1.07
C LEU A 56 2.48 12.96 -1.82
N LYS A 57 2.48 13.00 -3.16
CA LYS A 57 3.02 11.94 -4.01
C LYS A 57 4.50 11.71 -3.70
N THR A 58 5.29 12.78 -3.70
CA THR A 58 6.74 12.73 -3.42
C THR A 58 7.03 12.18 -2.04
N LEU A 59 6.30 12.64 -1.02
CA LEU A 59 6.42 12.18 0.36
C LEU A 59 6.12 10.68 0.47
N LEU A 60 5.01 10.21 -0.11
CA LEU A 60 4.63 8.80 -0.08
C LEU A 60 5.74 7.93 -0.69
N ILE A 61 6.21 8.28 -1.89
CA ILE A 61 7.29 7.55 -2.57
C ILE A 61 8.56 7.51 -1.72
N GLN A 62 8.92 8.64 -1.11
CA GLN A 62 10.11 8.75 -0.27
C GLN A 62 10.01 7.85 0.96
N VAL A 63 8.89 7.90 1.69
CA VAL A 63 8.68 7.10 2.91
C VAL A 63 8.74 5.60 2.58
N LEU A 64 8.08 5.16 1.51
CA LEU A 64 8.09 3.75 1.09
C LEU A 64 9.50 3.27 0.71
N LYS A 65 10.25 4.07 -0.06
CA LYS A 65 11.64 3.74 -0.44
C LYS A 65 12.57 3.66 0.77
N GLN A 66 12.47 4.61 1.69
CA GLN A 66 13.31 4.63 2.89
C GLN A 66 12.98 3.45 3.80
N GLN A 67 11.70 3.08 3.95
CA GLN A 67 11.31 1.95 4.78
C GLN A 67 11.92 0.65 4.23
N ALA A 68 11.81 0.43 2.92
CA ALA A 68 12.38 -0.74 2.26
C ALA A 68 13.92 -0.82 2.43
N GLN A 69 14.61 0.31 2.31
CA GLN A 69 16.07 0.39 2.50
C GLN A 69 16.48 0.05 3.94
N CYS A 70 15.83 0.65 4.93
CA CYS A 70 16.10 0.41 6.34
C CYS A 70 15.74 -1.02 6.76
N ALA A 71 14.60 -1.54 6.30
CA ALA A 71 14.20 -2.92 6.55
C ALA A 71 15.18 -3.92 5.92
N GLY A 72 15.64 -3.66 4.69
CA GLY A 72 16.67 -4.45 4.01
C GLY A 72 18.01 -4.44 4.76
N ALA A 73 18.45 -3.28 5.24
CA ALA A 73 19.70 -3.16 6.00
C ALA A 73 19.66 -3.91 7.34
N TYR A 74 18.54 -3.80 8.07
CA TYR A 74 18.32 -4.54 9.31
C TYR A 74 18.29 -6.06 9.07
N THR A 75 17.50 -6.53 8.10
CA THR A 75 17.34 -7.96 7.81
C THR A 75 18.61 -8.61 7.26
N SER A 76 19.38 -7.88 6.44
CA SER A 76 20.59 -8.42 5.80
C SER A 76 21.84 -8.34 6.66
N TYR A 77 21.99 -7.27 7.45
CA TYR A 77 23.23 -6.97 8.19
C TYR A 77 23.03 -6.83 9.70
N GLY A 78 21.80 -6.97 10.20
CA GLY A 78 21.49 -6.87 11.63
C GLY A 78 21.63 -5.46 12.21
N ASP A 79 21.57 -4.40 11.39
CA ASP A 79 21.78 -3.01 11.86
C ASP A 79 20.62 -2.52 12.77
N PRO A 80 20.85 -2.30 14.08
CA PRO A 80 19.79 -1.88 14.99
C PRO A 80 19.26 -0.47 14.72
N LYS A 81 20.09 0.43 14.18
CA LYS A 81 19.64 1.79 13.85
C LYS A 81 18.65 1.76 12.69
N SER A 82 18.95 0.95 11.68
CA SER A 82 18.05 0.71 10.57
C SER A 82 16.72 0.08 11.01
N LYS A 83 16.70 -0.79 12.03
CA LYS A 83 15.43 -1.30 12.59
C LYS A 83 14.55 -0.16 13.11
N VAL A 84 15.09 0.70 13.99
CA VAL A 84 14.34 1.82 14.56
C VAL A 84 13.82 2.76 13.48
N MET A 85 14.63 3.04 12.45
CA MET A 85 14.19 3.84 11.31
C MET A 85 13.07 3.16 10.52
N ALA A 86 13.17 1.86 10.26
CA ALA A 86 12.15 1.09 9.55
C ALA A 86 10.81 1.08 10.33
N ASP A 87 10.87 0.98 11.65
CA ASP A 87 9.69 1.00 12.52
C ASP A 87 9.01 2.38 12.50
N ASN A 88 9.78 3.47 12.62
CA ASN A 88 9.24 4.84 12.50
C ASN A 88 8.63 5.11 11.12
N LEU A 89 9.22 4.56 10.06
CA LEU A 89 8.70 4.72 8.69
C LEU A 89 7.45 3.87 8.47
N SER A 90 7.35 2.69 9.07
CA SER A 90 6.13 1.89 9.11
C SER A 90 4.96 2.65 9.76
N GLU A 91 5.23 3.30 10.90
CA GLU A 91 4.25 4.17 11.56
C GLU A 91 3.85 5.36 10.67
N ALA A 92 4.81 6.00 9.99
CA ALA A 92 4.53 7.08 9.05
C ALA A 92 3.63 6.62 7.89
N ILE A 93 3.86 5.43 7.32
CA ILE A 93 2.99 4.84 6.28
C ILE A 93 1.57 4.66 6.81
N ASN A 94 1.43 4.09 8.01
CA ASN A 94 0.12 3.90 8.63
C ASN A 94 -0.59 5.24 8.87
N ASN A 95 0.11 6.26 9.35
CA ASN A 95 -0.45 7.59 9.56
C ASN A 95 -0.88 8.25 8.24
N LEU A 96 -0.11 8.11 7.15
CA LEU A 96 -0.53 8.56 5.82
C LEU A 96 -1.81 7.86 5.35
N LEU A 97 -1.92 6.54 5.53
CA LEU A 97 -3.10 5.76 5.18
C LEU A 97 -4.32 6.13 6.03
N LEU A 98 -4.11 6.54 7.29
CA LEU A 98 -5.17 7.03 8.18
C LEU A 98 -5.59 8.48 7.88
N GLY A 99 -4.86 9.20 7.02
CA GLY A 99 -5.05 10.63 6.77
C GLY A 99 -4.58 11.52 7.92
N ARG A 100 -3.68 11.01 8.77
CA ARG A 100 -3.09 11.72 9.92
C ARG A 100 -1.75 12.34 9.54
N ASN A 101 -1.76 13.21 8.53
CA ASN A 101 -0.56 13.90 8.06
C ASN A 101 0.09 14.76 9.16
N ASP A 102 -0.70 15.21 10.14
CA ASP A 102 -0.25 15.95 11.32
C ASP A 102 0.71 15.15 12.22
N LEU A 103 0.67 13.81 12.15
CA LEU A 103 1.57 12.91 12.87
C LEU A 103 2.78 12.48 12.03
N VAL A 104 2.92 12.98 10.81
CA VAL A 104 4.05 12.68 9.92
C VAL A 104 4.94 13.93 9.83
N PRO A 105 6.11 13.96 10.50
CA PRO A 105 6.93 15.18 10.60
C PRO A 105 7.25 15.83 9.25
N GLN A 106 7.58 15.02 8.23
CA GLN A 106 7.89 15.51 6.90
C GLN A 106 6.67 16.12 6.18
N ALA A 107 5.44 15.64 6.48
CA ALA A 107 4.23 16.22 5.93
C ALA A 107 3.95 17.59 6.55
N VAL A 108 4.12 17.71 7.87
CA VAL A 108 3.97 18.97 8.62
C VAL A 108 4.99 20.01 8.12
N GLU A 109 6.25 19.62 7.99
CA GLU A 109 7.33 20.49 7.49
C GLU A 109 7.05 21.02 6.07
N GLN A 110 6.49 20.17 5.20
CA GLN A 110 6.16 20.53 3.82
C GLN A 110 4.80 21.26 3.67
N GLY A 111 4.05 21.41 4.76
CA GLY A 111 2.72 22.00 4.80
C GLY A 111 1.68 21.21 4.02
N ILE A 112 1.72 19.87 4.10
CA ILE A 112 0.81 18.98 3.37
C ILE A 112 -0.42 18.66 4.24
N SER A 113 -1.49 19.38 4.00
CA SER A 113 -2.84 19.16 4.53
C SER A 113 -3.69 18.19 3.70
N LEU A 114 -3.42 18.06 2.39
CA LEU A 114 -4.10 17.09 1.52
C LEU A 114 -3.77 15.65 1.96
N THR A 115 -4.80 14.87 2.25
CA THR A 115 -4.67 13.47 2.72
C THR A 115 -4.86 12.46 1.58
N LEU A 116 -4.33 11.25 1.76
CA LEU A 116 -4.59 10.14 0.83
C LEU A 116 -6.09 9.79 0.76
N SER A 117 -6.87 9.99 1.83
CA SER A 117 -8.31 9.77 1.78
C SER A 117 -9.03 10.79 0.89
N GLN A 118 -8.66 12.08 0.96
CA GLN A 118 -9.23 13.12 0.09
C GLN A 118 -8.84 12.88 -1.36
N LEU A 119 -7.59 12.47 -1.61
CA LEU A 119 -7.13 12.05 -2.93
C LEU A 119 -7.96 10.88 -3.46
N MET A 120 -8.14 9.81 -2.68
CA MET A 120 -8.91 8.65 -3.12
C MET A 120 -10.39 8.97 -3.34
N GLU A 121 -10.97 9.83 -2.51
CA GLU A 121 -12.34 10.32 -2.69
C GLU A 121 -12.45 11.16 -3.98
N LYS A 122 -11.45 11.97 -4.32
CA LYS A 122 -11.40 12.71 -5.60
C LYS A 122 -11.28 11.78 -6.81
N ILE A 123 -10.43 10.76 -6.73
CA ILE A 123 -10.18 9.83 -7.85
C ILE A 123 -11.35 8.86 -8.06
N THR A 124 -11.96 8.37 -6.98
CA THR A 124 -12.87 7.21 -7.02
C THR A 124 -14.27 7.46 -6.47
N GLY A 125 -14.51 8.59 -5.80
CA GLY A 125 -15.75 8.86 -5.06
C GLY A 125 -15.84 8.14 -3.72
N GLU A 126 -14.82 7.38 -3.32
CA GLU A 126 -14.80 6.62 -2.06
C GLU A 126 -13.67 7.06 -1.14
N LYS A 127 -13.97 7.14 0.16
CA LYS A 127 -12.94 7.33 1.20
C LYS A 127 -12.11 6.06 1.37
N LEU A 128 -10.92 6.23 1.92
CA LEU A 128 -10.08 5.10 2.27
C LEU A 128 -10.73 4.22 3.34
N VAL A 129 -10.64 2.91 3.15
CA VAL A 129 -11.11 1.90 4.10
C VAL A 129 -10.45 2.07 5.46
N THR A 130 -9.20 2.54 5.47
CA THR A 130 -8.41 2.83 6.67
C THR A 130 -8.93 4.05 7.42
N THR A 131 -9.53 5.02 6.73
CA THR A 131 -10.19 6.17 7.34
C THR A 131 -11.59 5.82 7.86
N GLU A 132 -12.31 4.95 7.15
CA GLU A 132 -13.62 4.44 7.58
C GLU A 132 -13.52 3.48 8.78
N TYR A 133 -12.42 2.71 8.85
CA TYR A 133 -12.16 1.75 9.91
C TYR A 133 -10.75 1.94 10.50
N PRO A 134 -10.49 3.01 11.28
CA PRO A 134 -9.16 3.30 11.80
C PRO A 134 -8.56 2.18 12.65
N TYR A 135 -9.40 1.45 13.39
CA TYR A 135 -8.97 0.32 14.20
C TYR A 135 -8.38 -0.81 13.36
N PHE A 136 -8.83 -0.98 12.12
CA PHE A 136 -8.35 -2.03 11.23
C PHE A 136 -6.90 -1.75 10.84
N THR A 137 -6.56 -0.53 10.45
CA THR A 137 -5.19 -0.14 10.08
C THR A 137 -4.20 -0.30 11.22
N ASN A 138 -4.63 -0.01 12.45
CA ASN A 138 -3.78 -0.12 13.63
C ASN A 138 -3.36 -1.55 13.93
N LEU A 139 -4.04 -2.57 13.36
CA LEU A 139 -3.66 -3.97 13.56
C LEU A 139 -2.39 -4.38 12.78
N PHE A 140 -1.89 -3.51 11.90
CA PHE A 140 -0.86 -3.86 10.94
C PHE A 140 0.43 -3.07 11.15
N TYR A 141 1.56 -3.77 11.20
CA TYR A 141 2.86 -3.22 10.87
C TYR A 141 3.04 -3.22 9.35
N SER A 142 3.37 -2.07 8.76
CA SER A 142 3.63 -1.94 7.31
C SER A 142 5.09 -2.28 6.99
N LEU A 143 5.32 -3.39 6.28
CA LEU A 143 6.64 -3.82 5.83
C LEU A 143 6.76 -3.69 4.32
N VAL A 144 7.57 -2.76 3.84
CA VAL A 144 7.85 -2.59 2.41
C VAL A 144 8.96 -3.55 1.98
N VAL A 145 8.70 -4.30 0.91
CA VAL A 145 9.62 -5.27 0.32
C VAL A 145 9.86 -4.94 -1.15
N THR A 146 11.09 -5.18 -1.60
CA THR A 146 11.54 -4.87 -2.96
C THR A 146 11.89 -6.14 -3.77
N ASP A 147 11.86 -7.30 -3.11
CA ASP A 147 12.30 -8.60 -3.62
C ASP A 147 11.14 -9.55 -4.00
N THR A 148 9.89 -9.15 -3.73
CA THR A 148 8.67 -9.88 -4.10
C THR A 148 7.66 -8.96 -4.79
N PHE A 149 6.82 -9.56 -5.63
CA PHE A 149 5.77 -8.87 -6.38
C PHE A 149 4.40 -8.96 -5.71
N ASN A 150 4.24 -9.81 -4.69
CA ASN A 150 3.00 -9.93 -3.95
C ASN A 150 3.15 -9.38 -2.55
N GLY A 151 2.18 -8.57 -2.16
CA GLY A 151 1.89 -8.32 -0.77
C GLY A 151 1.24 -9.53 -0.10
N LYS A 152 1.36 -9.60 1.21
CA LYS A 152 0.72 -10.61 2.05
C LYS A 152 0.39 -10.02 3.41
N LEU A 153 -0.73 -10.44 3.97
CA LEU A 153 -1.00 -10.26 5.40
C LEU A 153 -0.51 -11.52 6.09
N ILE A 154 0.33 -11.38 7.11
CA ILE A 154 0.85 -12.51 7.90
C ILE A 154 0.80 -12.16 9.39
N ASP A 155 0.88 -13.16 10.26
CA ASP A 155 1.13 -12.91 11.68
C ASP A 155 2.48 -12.19 11.84
N ALA A 156 2.56 -11.21 12.73
CA ALA A 156 3.85 -10.61 13.08
C ALA A 156 4.75 -11.70 13.69
N PRO A 157 6.08 -11.72 13.39
CA PRO A 157 6.97 -12.66 14.03
C PRO A 157 6.93 -12.41 15.54
N MET A 158 7.01 -13.48 16.34
CA MET A 158 6.83 -13.43 17.80
C MET A 158 7.56 -12.29 18.55
N PRO A 159 8.72 -11.74 18.12
CA PRO A 159 9.35 -10.58 18.77
C PRO A 159 8.65 -9.24 18.52
N ASP A 160 7.92 -9.09 17.41
CA ASP A 160 7.29 -7.84 16.96
C ASP A 160 5.75 -7.85 17.14
N VAL A 161 5.17 -8.94 17.67
CA VAL A 161 3.75 -9.01 18.06
C VAL A 161 3.52 -8.11 19.26
N THR A 162 2.88 -6.96 19.05
CA THR A 162 2.20 -6.24 20.12
C THR A 162 0.71 -6.58 20.07
N THR A 163 0.00 -6.49 21.19
CA THR A 163 -1.47 -6.62 21.20
C THR A 163 -2.16 -5.59 20.30
N GLU A 164 -1.45 -4.51 19.96
CA GLU A 164 -1.94 -3.42 19.13
C GLU A 164 -1.70 -3.69 17.64
N MET A 165 -0.55 -4.27 17.26
CA MET A 165 -0.18 -4.64 15.88
C MET A 165 0.12 -6.15 15.75
N PRO A 166 -0.91 -7.01 15.82
CA PRO A 166 -0.72 -8.46 15.75
C PRO A 166 -0.30 -8.98 14.36
N PHE A 167 -0.44 -8.17 13.30
CA PHE A 167 -0.22 -8.60 11.92
C PHE A 167 0.82 -7.74 11.20
N ILE A 168 1.48 -8.30 10.19
CA ILE A 168 2.27 -7.55 9.21
C ILE A 168 1.50 -7.45 7.91
N SER A 169 1.40 -6.23 7.40
CA SER A 169 1.04 -5.93 6.02
C SER A 169 2.31 -5.80 5.18
N VAL A 170 2.63 -6.84 4.42
CA VAL A 170 3.76 -6.82 3.48
C VAL A 170 3.32 -6.10 2.22
N ILE A 171 3.99 -5.00 1.91
CA ILE A 171 3.71 -4.10 0.79
C ILE A 171 4.86 -4.23 -0.22
N ALA A 172 4.57 -4.73 -1.42
CA ALA A 172 5.55 -4.74 -2.50
C ALA A 172 5.71 -3.34 -3.10
N TYR A 173 6.93 -2.80 -3.14
CA TYR A 173 7.24 -1.50 -3.76
C TYR A 173 8.72 -1.41 -4.19
N PRO A 174 9.06 -1.11 -5.46
CA PRO A 174 8.17 -0.78 -6.58
C PRO A 174 7.33 -1.97 -7.07
N PRO A 175 6.09 -1.81 -7.58
CA PRO A 175 5.61 -2.74 -8.60
C PRO A 175 6.55 -2.65 -9.82
N ARG A 176 6.90 -3.79 -10.42
CA ARG A 176 7.88 -3.85 -11.53
C ARG A 176 7.45 -3.04 -12.77
N PRO A 177 8.36 -2.30 -13.44
CA PRO A 177 8.29 -2.06 -14.88
C PRO A 177 9.15 -3.05 -15.72
N VAL A 178 8.52 -3.51 -16.81
CA VAL A 178 9.00 -4.29 -18.00
C VAL A 178 9.16 -5.82 -17.87
N LEU A 179 8.16 -6.53 -18.40
CA LEU A 179 8.31 -7.68 -19.30
C LEU A 179 7.56 -7.30 -20.61
N SER A 180 8.23 -7.27 -21.76
CA SER A 180 7.57 -7.14 -23.07
C SER A 180 6.78 -8.41 -23.40
N GLU A 181 5.68 -8.44 -24.16
CA GLU A 181 5.14 -7.47 -25.14
C GLU A 181 3.93 -6.63 -24.63
N LEU A 182 3.64 -6.64 -23.33
CA LEU A 182 2.47 -5.99 -22.71
C LEU A 182 2.90 -5.02 -21.59
N THR A 183 3.64 -3.96 -21.94
CA THR A 183 3.89 -2.84 -21.02
C THR A 183 2.58 -2.10 -20.77
N VAL A 184 2.13 -2.04 -19.50
CA VAL A 184 1.02 -1.18 -19.11
C VAL A 184 1.41 0.26 -19.41
N THR A 185 0.68 0.93 -20.28
CA THR A 185 0.94 2.32 -20.64
C THR A 185 0.57 3.24 -19.47
N GLU A 186 1.11 4.46 -19.47
CA GLU A 186 0.66 5.47 -18.52
C GLU A 186 -0.86 5.67 -18.59
N ASP A 187 -1.44 5.67 -19.80
CA ASP A 187 -2.88 5.77 -20.00
C ASP A 187 -3.65 4.61 -19.33
N GLU A 188 -3.11 3.38 -19.37
CA GLU A 188 -3.71 2.24 -18.69
C GLU A 188 -3.58 2.33 -17.16
N LEU A 189 -2.47 2.88 -16.64
CA LEU A 189 -2.32 3.18 -15.21
C LEU A 189 -3.27 4.29 -14.75
N VAL A 190 -3.47 5.32 -15.57
CA VAL A 190 -4.44 6.40 -15.32
C VAL A 190 -5.86 5.86 -15.37
N ALA A 191 -6.21 5.06 -16.38
CA ALA A 191 -7.51 4.42 -16.49
C ALA A 191 -7.78 3.49 -15.30
N TRP A 192 -6.76 2.79 -14.81
CA TRP A 192 -6.85 1.96 -13.61
C TRP A 192 -7.07 2.79 -12.34
N ALA A 193 -6.30 3.87 -12.16
CA ALA A 193 -6.47 4.78 -11.04
C ALA A 193 -7.90 5.37 -11.02
N SER A 194 -8.41 5.80 -12.18
CA SER A 194 -9.71 6.44 -12.35
C SER A 194 -10.89 5.48 -12.57
N ASN A 195 -10.67 4.16 -12.56
CA ASN A 195 -11.70 3.14 -12.78
C ASN A 195 -12.47 3.30 -14.12
N GLN A 196 -11.79 3.73 -15.19
CA GLN A 196 -12.41 4.04 -16.49
C GLN A 196 -12.34 2.91 -17.53
N VAL A 197 -12.03 1.67 -17.12
CA VAL A 197 -11.94 0.54 -18.06
C VAL A 197 -13.35 0.10 -18.51
N PRO A 198 -13.66 0.10 -19.82
CA PRO A 198 -14.96 -0.36 -20.30
C PRO A 198 -15.00 -1.89 -20.31
N GLY A 199 -15.75 -2.47 -19.37
CA GLY A 199 -16.09 -3.90 -19.35
C GLY A 199 -15.54 -4.66 -18.14
N GLY A 200 -16.39 -4.79 -17.11
CA GLY A 200 -16.30 -5.85 -16.11
C GLY A 200 -15.89 -5.39 -14.71
N ASP A 201 -16.67 -5.80 -13.72
CA ASP A 201 -16.21 -5.86 -12.33
C ASP A 201 -14.97 -6.72 -12.25
N TYR A 202 -13.82 -6.12 -11.93
CA TYR A 202 -12.67 -6.88 -11.49
C TYR A 202 -12.93 -7.36 -10.07
N LEU A 203 -13.54 -8.53 -9.95
CA LEU A 203 -13.42 -9.36 -8.75
C LEU A 203 -12.03 -9.98 -8.81
N PRO A 204 -11.05 -9.59 -7.96
CA PRO A 204 -9.78 -10.31 -7.92
C PRO A 204 -10.09 -11.76 -7.51
N PRO A 205 -9.91 -12.76 -8.38
CA PRO A 205 -9.67 -14.10 -7.87
C PRO A 205 -8.29 -14.03 -7.19
N SER A 206 -8.15 -14.67 -6.04
CA SER A 206 -6.89 -15.09 -5.40
C SER A 206 -5.59 -14.67 -6.09
N ALA A 207 -4.67 -14.01 -5.35
CA ALA A 207 -3.23 -13.81 -5.59
C ALA A 207 -2.74 -13.91 -7.06
N TYR A 208 -2.04 -12.87 -7.51
CA TYR A 208 -1.40 -12.73 -8.84
C TYR A 208 -2.31 -12.17 -9.95
N ILE A 209 -1.82 -11.10 -10.61
CA ILE A 209 -2.03 -10.84 -12.04
C ILE A 209 -0.80 -11.48 -12.76
N PRO A 210 -0.93 -12.18 -13.92
CA PRO A 210 -0.57 -13.62 -14.08
C PRO A 210 0.77 -14.00 -14.78
N ILE A 211 0.96 -15.34 -14.89
CA ILE A 211 2.11 -16.20 -15.28
C ILE A 211 2.18 -16.49 -16.81
N ALA A 212 3.40 -16.73 -17.37
CA ALA A 212 3.62 -17.68 -18.48
C ALA A 212 4.98 -18.42 -18.37
N VAL A 213 4.99 -19.65 -18.89
CA VAL A 213 5.90 -20.78 -18.62
C VAL A 213 6.91 -20.97 -19.76
N CYS A 214 8.09 -21.50 -19.44
CA CYS A 214 8.81 -22.48 -20.27
C CYS A 214 9.36 -23.56 -19.33
#